data_AF-A0A6I6A3J3-F1
#
_entry.id   AF-A0A6I6A3J3-F1
#
_cell.length_a   1.000
_cell.length_b   1.000
_cell.length_c   1.000
_cell.angle_alpha   90.00
_cell.angle_beta   90.00
_cell.angle_gamma   90.00
#
_symmetry.space_group_name_H-M   'P 1'
#
loop_
_entity.id
_entity.type
_entity.pdbx_description
1 polymer ?
#
loop_
_entity_poly.entity_id
_entity_poly.type
_entity_poly.pdbx_seq_one_letter_code
_entity_poly.pdbx_strand_id
1 'polypeptide(L)'
;MSWDEVFGPRTARLHMRLTEDGLALLRQAARLREQDLTSFVLGPALDAAREVVRRDQQARLQMATIARDPLRYVRDPRLPEDPGLAALVLA
;
A
#
# COMPACT_ATOMS: atom_id res chain seq x y z
N MET A 1 -2.06 23.32 22.30
CA MET A 1 -0.60 23.46 22.17
C MET A 1 -0.04 22.04 22.24
N SER A 2 0.30 21.45 21.08
CA SER A 2 0.77 20.06 21.01
C SER A 2 2.26 20.03 21.36
N TRP A 3 2.67 19.08 22.20
CA TRP A 3 4.07 18.88 22.61
C TRP A 3 5.02 18.56 21.44
N ASP A 4 4.48 18.27 20.25
CA ASP A 4 5.25 17.97 19.04
C ASP A 4 5.82 19.21 18.31
N GLU A 5 5.36 20.43 18.62
CA GLU A 5 5.86 21.65 17.96
C GLU A 5 7.24 22.12 18.48
N VAL A 6 7.65 21.67 19.67
CA VAL A 6 8.87 22.16 20.35
C VAL A 6 10.10 21.30 20.04
N PHE A 7 9.89 20.03 19.66
CA PHE A 7 10.98 19.12 19.31
C PHE A 7 10.75 18.66 17.87
N GLY A 8 11.63 19.08 16.95
CA GLY A 8 11.59 18.64 15.56
C GLY A 8 11.45 17.11 15.47
N PRO A 9 10.86 16.61 14.36
CA PRO A 9 10.43 15.22 14.25
C PRO A 9 11.53 14.26 14.68
N ARG A 10 11.20 13.35 15.61
CA ARG A 10 12.16 12.36 16.13
C ARG A 10 12.70 11.55 14.95
N THR A 11 13.98 11.72 14.64
CA THR A 11 14.63 11.00 13.55
C THR A 11 15.02 9.59 14.00
N ALA A 12 14.91 8.63 13.10
CA ALA A 12 15.34 7.25 13.31
C ALA A 12 16.27 6.83 12.16
N ARG A 13 17.24 5.96 12.45
CA ARG A 13 18.20 5.44 11.46
C ARG A 13 17.85 4.01 11.08
N LEU A 14 17.83 3.74 9.77
CA LEU A 14 17.71 2.40 9.21
C LEU A 14 19.10 1.80 8.99
N HIS A 15 19.37 0.65 9.60
CA HIS A 15 20.62 -0.10 9.41
C HIS A 15 20.38 -1.28 8.46
N MET A 16 21.18 -1.40 7.40
CA MET A 16 21.08 -2.47 6.41
C MET A 16 22.45 -3.04 6.08
N ARG A 17 22.50 -4.34 5.75
CA ARG A 17 23.70 -5.01 5.22
C ARG A 17 23.45 -5.39 3.77
N LEU A 18 24.43 -5.15 2.92
CA LEU A 18 24.42 -5.44 1.49
C LEU A 18 25.74 -6.10 1.12
N THR A 19 25.74 -6.85 0.02
CA THR A 19 27.00 -7.22 -0.64
C THR A 19 27.63 -5.99 -1.27
N GLU A 20 28.94 -6.05 -1.52
CA GLU A 20 29.66 -4.95 -2.19
C GLU A 20 29.09 -4.67 -3.58
N ASP A 21 28.82 -5.72 -4.36
CA ASP A 21 28.20 -5.63 -5.69
C ASP A 21 26.80 -5.00 -5.61
N GLY A 22 26.00 -5.40 -4.63
CA GLY A 22 24.66 -4.84 -4.42
C GLY A 22 24.71 -3.34 -4.11
N LEU A 23 25.65 -2.92 -3.28
CA LEU A 23 25.85 -1.50 -2.97
C LEU A 23 26.37 -0.72 -4.19
N ALA A 24 27.28 -1.31 -4.99
CA ALA A 24 27.79 -0.71 -6.21
C ALA A 24 26.67 -0.47 -7.24
N LEU A 25 25.80 -1.47 -7.44
CA LEU A 25 24.65 -1.37 -8.33
C LEU A 25 23.69 -0.26 -7.91
N LEU A 26 23.31 -0.21 -6.62
CA LEU A 26 22.43 0.83 -6.10
C LEU A 26 23.02 2.23 -6.29
N ARG A 27 24.32 2.40 -6.07
CA ARG A 27 25.02 3.67 -6.30
C ARG A 27 25.01 4.09 -7.76
N GLN A 28 25.23 3.14 -8.68
CA GLN A 28 25.14 3.42 -10.11
C GLN A 28 23.73 3.83 -10.52
N ALA A 29 22.71 3.11 -10.06
CA ALA A 29 21.32 3.42 -10.35
C ALA A 29 20.89 4.79 -9.80
N ALA A 30 21.30 5.13 -8.58
CA ALA A 30 21.05 6.44 -7.99
C ALA A 30 21.69 7.57 -8.82
N ARG A 31 22.93 7.38 -9.28
CA ARG A 31 23.62 8.34 -10.17
C ARG A 31 22.89 8.52 -11.50
N LEU A 32 22.44 7.44 -12.13
CA LEU A 32 21.66 7.50 -13.39
C LEU A 32 20.32 8.23 -13.23
N ARG A 33 19.80 8.29 -12.00
CA ARG A 33 18.57 9.01 -11.65
C ARG A 33 18.82 10.41 -11.09
N GLU A 34 20.07 10.87 -11.10
CA GLU A 34 20.49 12.17 -10.56
C GLU A 34 19.99 12.40 -9.11
N GLN A 35 20.03 11.34 -8.30
CA GLN A 35 19.49 11.33 -6.95
C GLN A 35 20.52 10.78 -5.95
N ASP A 36 20.46 11.22 -4.70
CA ASP A 36 21.28 10.63 -3.64
C ASP A 36 20.82 9.19 -3.31
N LEU A 37 21.75 8.37 -2.83
CA LEU A 37 21.50 6.96 -2.54
C LEU A 37 20.39 6.75 -1.50
N THR A 38 20.30 7.64 -0.50
CA THR A 38 19.31 7.52 0.57
C THR A 38 17.92 7.72 0.00
N SER A 39 17.69 8.79 -0.75
CA SER A 39 16.39 9.06 -1.35
C SER A 39 16.03 8.04 -2.44
N PHE A 40 17.02 7.56 -3.21
CA PHE A 40 16.84 6.52 -4.21
C PHE A 40 16.33 5.20 -3.60
N VAL A 41 16.82 4.84 -2.40
CA VAL A 41 16.41 3.62 -1.70
C VAL A 41 15.12 3.84 -0.90
N LEU A 42 15.06 4.91 -0.10
CA LEU A 42 13.96 5.13 0.83
C LEU A 42 12.66 5.53 0.13
N GLY A 43 12.71 6.28 -0.98
CA GLY A 43 11.50 6.68 -1.70
C GLY A 43 10.65 5.48 -2.12
N PRO A 44 11.17 4.59 -2.98
CA PRO A 44 10.45 3.39 -3.42
C PRO A 44 10.06 2.46 -2.26
N ALA A 45 10.93 2.33 -1.25
CA ALA A 45 10.66 1.50 -0.08
C ALA A 45 9.45 2.02 0.74
N LEU A 46 9.37 3.34 0.94
CA LEU A 46 8.26 3.97 1.65
C LEU A 46 6.96 3.89 0.83
N ASP A 47 7.02 4.05 -0.49
CA ASP A 47 5.85 3.90 -1.35
C ASP A 47 5.30 2.47 -1.31
N ALA A 48 6.18 1.47 -1.39
CA ALA A 48 5.80 0.07 -1.24
C ALA A 48 5.18 -0.21 0.14
N ALA A 49 5.78 0.33 1.21
CA ALA A 49 5.27 0.17 2.57
C ALA A 49 3.88 0.78 2.74
N ARG A 50 3.65 2.00 2.21
CA ARG A 50 2.34 2.66 2.22
C ARG A 50 1.29 1.81 1.53
N GLU A 51 1.60 1.25 0.36
CA GLU A 51 0.65 0.44 -0.39
C GLU A 51 0.28 -0.86 0.34
N VAL A 52 1.25 -1.52 0.97
CA VAL A 52 0.99 -2.73 1.79
C VAL A 52 0.05 -2.39 2.95
N VAL A 53 0.33 -1.33 3.69
CA VAL A 53 -0.50 -0.91 4.84
C VAL A 53 -1.91 -0.51 4.36
N ARG A 54 -2.00 0.27 3.28
CA ARG A 54 -3.28 0.70 2.71
C ARG A 54 -4.15 -0.50 2.30
N ARG A 55 -3.55 -1.50 1.63
CA ARG A 55 -4.26 -2.72 1.22
C ARG A 55 -4.78 -3.51 2.41
N ASP A 56 -3.96 -3.70 3.44
CA ASP A 56 -4.39 -4.39 4.66
C ASP A 56 -5.55 -3.67 5.35
N GLN A 57 -5.47 -2.35 5.49
CA GLN A 57 -6.54 -1.54 6.07
C GLN A 57 -7.83 -1.65 5.24
N GLN A 58 -7.73 -1.56 3.92
CA GLN A 58 -8.88 -1.70 3.02
C GLN A 58 -9.53 -3.09 3.16
N ALA A 59 -8.73 -4.15 3.22
CA ALA A 59 -9.23 -5.51 3.41
C ALA A 59 -9.96 -5.66 4.76
N ARG A 60 -9.39 -5.13 5.85
CA ARG A 60 -10.04 -5.13 7.17
C ARG A 60 -11.37 -4.38 7.18
N LEU A 61 -11.42 -3.21 6.53
CA LEU A 61 -12.65 -2.41 6.41
C LEU A 61 -13.71 -3.15 5.60
N GLN A 62 -13.34 -3.79 4.50
CA GLN A 62 -14.24 -4.61 3.69
C GLN A 62 -14.81 -5.78 4.51
N MET A 63 -13.95 -6.53 5.22
CA MET A 63 -14.38 -7.63 6.08
C MET A 63 -15.32 -7.15 7.20
N ALA A 64 -15.01 -6.03 7.85
CA ALA A 64 -15.88 -5.45 8.88
C ALA A 64 -17.23 -5.01 8.30
N THR A 65 -17.24 -4.46 7.09
CA THR A 65 -18.46 -4.05 6.39
C THR A 65 -19.33 -5.26 6.06
N ILE A 66 -18.74 -6.34 5.53
CA ILE A 66 -19.43 -7.60 5.26
C ILE A 66 -19.97 -8.21 6.56
N ALA A 67 -19.17 -8.25 7.62
CA ALA A 67 -19.59 -8.82 8.90
C ALA A 67 -20.78 -8.08 9.53
N ARG A 68 -20.91 -6.77 9.28
CA ARG A 68 -22.01 -5.95 9.80
C ARG A 68 -23.35 -6.24 9.12
N ASP A 69 -23.32 -6.55 7.82
CA ASP A 69 -24.51 -6.86 7.04
C ASP A 69 -24.20 -7.94 6.00
N PRO A 70 -24.05 -9.21 6.44
CA PRO A 70 -23.59 -10.28 5.57
C PRO A 70 -24.60 -10.53 4.44
N LEU A 71 -25.91 -10.41 4.71
CA LEU A 71 -26.97 -10.67 3.73
C LEU A 71 -26.95 -9.68 2.56
N ARG A 72 -26.53 -8.44 2.78
CA ARG A 72 -26.33 -7.47 1.70
C ARG A 72 -25.20 -7.84 0.73
N TYR A 73 -24.24 -8.64 1.19
CA TYR A 73 -23.13 -9.14 0.37
C TYR A 73 -23.26 -10.64 0.06
N VAL A 74 -24.35 -11.29 0.50
CA VAL A 74 -24.74 -12.59 -0.02
C VAL A 74 -25.21 -12.36 -1.44
N ARG A 75 -24.42 -12.86 -2.39
CA ARG A 75 -24.79 -12.90 -3.79
C ARG A 75 -26.14 -13.59 -3.94
N ASP A 76 -27.12 -12.92 -4.52
CA ASP A 76 -28.38 -13.57 -4.90
C ASP A 76 -28.04 -14.63 -5.97
N PRO A 77 -28.26 -15.93 -5.70
CA PRO A 77 -27.98 -16.98 -6.67
C PRO A 77 -28.79 -16.84 -7.97
N ARG A 78 -29.88 -16.06 -7.93
CA ARG A 78 -30.75 -15.80 -9.09
C ARG A 78 -30.21 -14.71 -10.00
N LEU A 79 -29.23 -13.92 -9.55
CA LEU A 79 -28.57 -12.91 -10.37
C LEU A 79 -27.45 -13.57 -11.20
N PRO A 80 -27.60 -13.63 -12.54
CA PRO A 80 -26.58 -14.20 -13.41
C PRO A 80 -25.26 -13.40 -13.36
N GLU A 81 -24.12 -14.06 -13.57
CA GLU A 81 -22.80 -13.39 -13.66
C GLU A 81 -22.64 -12.60 -14.94
N ASP A 82 -23.32 -13.03 -15.99
CA ASP A 82 -23.30 -12.38 -17.29
C ASP A 82 -24.03 -11.02 -17.18
N PRO A 83 -23.35 -9.89 -17.45
CA PRO A 83 -23.93 -8.55 -17.29
C PRO A 83 -25.10 -8.29 -18.24
N GLY A 84 -25.13 -8.95 -19.40
CA GLY A 84 -26.26 -8.90 -20.34
C GLY A 84 -27.47 -9.66 -19.81
N LEU A 85 -27.27 -10.79 -19.14
CA LEU A 85 -28.34 -11.58 -18.52
C LEU A 85 -28.84 -10.95 -17.21
N ALA A 86 -27.97 -10.34 -16.42
CA ALA A 86 -28.35 -9.60 -15.20
C ALA A 86 -29.25 -8.40 -15.51
N ALA A 87 -29.01 -7.71 -16.63
CA ALA A 87 -29.84 -6.60 -17.09
C ALA A 87 -31.29 -7.03 -17.43
N LEU A 88 -31.50 -8.29 -17.82
CA LEU A 88 -32.84 -8.82 -18.15
C LEU A 88 -33.67 -9.22 -16.91
N VAL A 89 -33.02 -9.52 -15.79
CA VAL A 89 -33.68 -9.91 -14.53
C VAL A 89 -34.09 -8.68 -13.71
N LEU A 90 -33.42 -7.55 -13.90
CA LEU A 90 -33.65 -6.29 -13.15
C LEU A 90 -34.57 -5.29 -13.87
N ALA A 91 -35.01 -5.61 -15.10
CA ALA A 91 -35.99 -4.84 -15.88
C ALA A 91 -37.42 -5.28 -15.56
#